data_AF-A0A9D8E990-F1
#
_entry.id   AF-A0A9D8E990-F1
#
_cell.length_a   1.000
_cell.length_b   1.000
_cell.length_c   1.000
_cell.angle_alpha   90.00
_cell.angle_beta   90.00
_cell.angle_gamma   90.00
#
_symmetry.space_group_name_H-M   'P 1'
#
loop_
_entity.id
_entity.type
_entity.pdbx_description
1 polymer ?
#
loop_
_entity_poly.entity_id
_entity_poly.type
_entity_poly.pdbx_seq_one_letter_code
_entity_poly.pdbx_strand_id
1 'polypeptide(L)'
;MVRQLSARNTITLPAKVLKEIGSKPGDFFEIEHDGTCIILVPKAIEDKLTDLEWEKLGKLSKEKGKVYTNAKDAKEHLKGLINEI
;
A
#
# COMPACT_ATOMS: atom_id res chain seq x y z
N MET A 1 -3.34 -31.34 5.43
CA MET A 1 -2.43 -31.21 4.28
C MET A 1 -1.21 -30.43 4.75
N VAL A 2 0.01 -30.91 4.51
CA VAL A 2 1.25 -30.29 5.02
C VAL A 2 1.96 -29.57 3.87
N ARG A 3 2.52 -28.39 4.13
CA ARG A 3 3.38 -27.65 3.19
C ARG A 3 4.72 -27.36 3.85
N GLN A 4 5.78 -27.42 3.05
CA GLN A 4 7.11 -27.03 3.48
C GLN A 4 7.29 -25.51 3.29
N LEU A 5 7.97 -24.88 4.25
CA LEU A 5 8.39 -23.48 4.13
C LEU A 5 9.44 -23.36 3.03
N SER A 6 9.24 -22.43 2.09
CA SER A 6 10.21 -22.17 1.03
C SER A 6 11.46 -21.48 1.57
N ALA A 7 12.55 -21.47 0.79
CA ALA A 7 13.78 -20.76 1.13
C ALA A 7 13.60 -19.23 1.31
N ARG A 8 12.47 -18.67 0.87
CA ARG A 8 12.11 -17.26 1.03
C ARG A 8 11.05 -17.04 2.12
N ASN A 9 10.93 -17.98 3.07
CA ASN A 9 9.93 -17.94 4.13
C ASN A 9 8.49 -17.82 3.60
N THR A 10 8.20 -18.44 2.46
CA THR A 10 6.87 -18.43 1.84
C THR A 10 6.17 -19.77 2.03
N ILE A 11 4.91 -19.74 2.43
CA ILE A 11 4.02 -20.92 2.43
C ILE A 11 2.92 -20.68 1.41
N THR A 12 2.74 -21.62 0.48
CA THR A 12 1.66 -21.54 -0.51
C THR A 12 0.38 -22.13 0.06
N LEU A 13 -0.66 -21.30 0.15
CA LEU A 13 -2.00 -21.75 0.51
C LEU A 13 -2.61 -22.58 -0.63
N PRO A 14 -3.21 -23.75 -0.33
CA PRO A 14 -3.86 -24.57 -1.34
C PRO A 14 -5.05 -23.87 -1.99
N ALA A 15 -5.21 -24.08 -3.29
CA ALA A 15 -6.34 -23.57 -4.04
C ALA A 15 -7.70 -24.00 -3.46
N LYS A 16 -7.79 -25.17 -2.82
CA LYS A 16 -9.02 -25.63 -2.17
C LYS A 16 -9.44 -24.71 -1.00
N VAL A 17 -8.49 -24.35 -0.14
CA VAL A 17 -8.72 -23.44 1.00
C VAL A 17 -9.12 -22.06 0.49
N LEU A 18 -8.39 -21.53 -0.51
CA LEU A 18 -8.69 -20.22 -1.11
C LEU A 18 -10.10 -20.18 -1.72
N LYS A 19 -10.56 -21.26 -2.35
CA LYS A 19 -11.92 -21.37 -2.90
C LYS A 19 -12.99 -21.42 -1.80
N GLU A 20 -12.74 -22.13 -0.72
CA GLU A 20 -13.68 -22.25 0.41
C GLU A 20 -13.89 -20.90 1.12
N ILE A 21 -12.83 -20.10 1.26
CA ILE A 21 -12.91 -18.76 1.84
C ILE A 21 -13.26 -17.66 0.83
N GLY A 22 -13.38 -18.00 -0.45
CA GLY A 22 -13.73 -17.05 -1.52
C GLY A 22 -12.63 -16.04 -1.88
N SER A 23 -11.39 -16.23 -1.44
CA SER A 23 -10.29 -15.29 -1.70
C SER A 23 -9.79 -15.36 -3.14
N LYS A 24 -9.42 -14.19 -3.68
CA LYS A 24 -8.91 -13.99 -5.02
C LYS A 24 -7.44 -13.55 -4.99
N PRO A 25 -6.68 -13.76 -6.09
CA PRO A 25 -5.36 -13.17 -6.21
C PRO A 25 -5.42 -11.64 -6.04
N GLY A 26 -4.63 -11.10 -5.12
CA GLY A 26 -4.62 -9.68 -4.79
C GLY A 26 -5.34 -9.32 -3.49
N ASP A 27 -6.09 -10.25 -2.89
CA ASP A 27 -6.68 -10.03 -1.55
C ASP A 27 -5.58 -9.99 -0.47
N PHE A 28 -5.81 -9.15 0.53
CA PHE A 28 -4.92 -9.01 1.67
C PHE A 28 -5.36 -9.89 2.83
N PHE A 29 -4.38 -10.34 3.62
CA PHE A 29 -4.59 -11.10 4.83
C PHE A 29 -3.86 -10.42 5.98
N GLU A 30 -4.55 -10.24 7.09
CA GLU A 30 -3.94 -9.91 8.37
C GLU A 30 -3.34 -11.19 8.96
N ILE A 31 -2.12 -11.08 9.48
CA ILE A 31 -1.38 -12.20 10.07
C ILE A 31 -1.40 -12.02 11.58
N GLU A 32 -2.06 -12.94 12.27
CA GLU A 32 -2.08 -13.03 13.72
C GLU A 32 -1.37 -14.30 14.19
N HIS A 33 -0.95 -14.34 15.46
CA HIS A 33 -0.34 -15.52 16.04
C HIS A 33 -0.81 -15.77 17.48
N ASP A 34 -0.97 -17.04 17.83
CA ASP A 34 -1.26 -17.49 19.20
C ASP A 34 -0.13 -18.37 19.76
N GLY A 35 1.12 -17.94 19.51
CA GLY A 35 2.36 -18.60 19.92
C GLY A 35 2.68 -19.89 19.15
N THR A 36 1.70 -20.76 18.95
CA THR A 36 1.83 -22.05 18.25
C THR A 36 1.17 -22.05 16.87
N CYS A 37 0.20 -21.16 16.64
CA CYS A 37 -0.58 -21.08 15.41
C CYS A 37 -0.40 -19.74 14.72
N ILE A 38 -0.33 -19.75 13.39
CA ILE A 38 -0.48 -18.55 12.55
C ILE A 38 -1.93 -18.53 12.04
N ILE A 39 -2.62 -17.43 12.29
CA ILE A 39 -4.00 -17.21 11.86
C ILE A 39 -3.97 -16.18 10.74
N LEU A 40 -4.62 -16.49 9.62
CA LEU A 40 -4.72 -15.60 8.47
C LEU A 40 -6.18 -15.13 8.35
N VAL A 41 -6.41 -13.84 8.53
CA VAL A 41 -7.74 -13.24 8.48
C VAL A 41 -7.85 -12.40 7.20
N PRO A 42 -8.77 -12.72 6.27
CA PRO A 42 -8.99 -11.89 5.08
C PRO A 42 -9.36 -10.45 5.49
N LYS A 43 -8.67 -9.46 4.94
CA LYS A 43 -8.92 -8.05 5.23
C LYS A 43 -9.09 -7.28 3.92
N ALA A 44 -10.24 -6.64 3.77
CA ALA A 44 -10.40 -5.63 2.74
C ALA A 44 -9.64 -4.38 3.19
N ILE A 45 -8.57 -4.04 2.50
CA ILE A 45 -8.00 -2.70 2.61
C ILE A 45 -8.95 -1.79 1.84
N GLU A 46 -9.86 -1.14 2.55
CA GLU A 46 -10.56 0.00 1.96
C GLU A 46 -9.50 1.07 1.73
N ASP A 47 -9.13 1.33 0.48
CA ASP A 47 -8.46 2.56 0.05
C ASP A 47 -9.41 3.74 0.29
N LYS A 48 -9.68 4.05 1.56
CA LYS A 48 -10.29 5.31 1.96
C LYS A 48 -9.20 6.36 1.87
N LEU A 49 -8.86 6.74 0.63
CA LEU A 49 -8.40 8.10 0.38
C LEU A 49 -9.50 9.00 0.92
N THR A 50 -9.22 9.67 2.02
CA THR A 50 -10.17 10.63 2.60
C THR A 50 -10.47 11.71 1.56
N ASP A 51 -11.69 12.28 1.56
CA ASP A 51 -12.06 13.34 0.60
C ASP A 51 -11.04 14.50 0.57
N LEU A 52 -10.36 14.73 1.70
CA LEU A 52 -9.25 15.67 1.86
C LEU A 52 -8.01 15.33 1.02
N GLU A 53 -7.67 14.04 0.90
CA GLU A 53 -6.54 13.57 0.08
C GLU A 53 -6.87 13.66 -1.41
N TRP A 54 -8.12 13.40 -1.78
CA TRP A 54 -8.62 13.66 -3.14
C TRP A 54 -8.62 15.14 -3.49
N GLU A 55 -8.98 16.02 -2.56
CA GLU A 55 -8.94 17.47 -2.80
C GLU A 55 -7.50 17.98 -2.94
N LYS A 56 -6.56 17.45 -2.15
CA LYS A 56 -5.12 17.75 -2.26
C LYS A 56 -4.54 17.26 -3.58
N LEU A 57 -4.83 16.02 -3.99
CA LEU A 57 -4.41 15.49 -5.29
C LEU A 57 -5.05 16.24 -6.45
N GLY A 58 -6.31 16.67 -6.31
CA GLY A 58 -7.00 17.50 -7.28
C GLY A 58 -6.38 18.89 -7.44
N LYS A 59 -5.90 19.51 -6.36
CA LYS A 59 -5.15 20.79 -6.43
C LYS A 59 -3.81 20.60 -7.10
N LEU A 60 -3.04 19.58 -6.71
CA LEU A 60 -1.75 19.24 -7.32
C LEU A 60 -1.87 18.87 -8.80
N SER A 61 -2.96 18.21 -9.22
CA SER A 61 -3.21 17.86 -10.63
C SER A 61 -3.66 19.06 -11.47
N LYS A 62 -4.27 20.08 -10.86
CA LYS A 62 -4.71 21.31 -11.55
C LYS A 62 -3.60 22.35 -11.66
N GLU A 63 -2.62 22.31 -10.76
CA GLU A 63 -1.39 23.08 -10.93
C GLU A 63 -0.60 22.49 -12.10
N LYS A 64 -0.70 23.14 -13.27
CA LYS A 64 0.23 22.91 -14.37
C LYS A 64 1.63 23.09 -13.82
N GLY A 65 2.47 22.04 -13.92
CA GLY A 65 3.82 22.05 -13.38
C GLY A 65 4.52 23.36 -13.69
N LYS A 66 4.94 24.09 -12.65
CA LYS A 66 5.75 25.29 -12.82
C LYS A 66 7.06 24.85 -13.45
N VAL A 67 7.22 25.10 -14.75
CA VAL A 67 8.50 24.90 -15.43
C VAL A 67 9.38 26.06 -15.00
N TYR A 68 10.26 25.81 -14.03
CA TYR A 68 11.26 26.78 -13.64
C TYR A 68 12.30 26.87 -14.76
N THR A 69 12.44 28.05 -15.34
CA THR A 69 13.45 28.35 -16.36
C THR A 69 14.86 28.37 -15.78
N ASN A 70 15.01 28.44 -14.46
CA ASN A 70 16.29 28.52 -13.78
C ASN A 70 16.40 27.51 -12.62
N ALA A 71 17.55 26.85 -12.51
CA ALA A 71 17.80 25.81 -11.51
C ALA A 71 17.84 26.36 -10.07
N LYS A 72 18.12 27.66 -9.91
CA LYS A 72 18.18 28.34 -8.60
C LYS A 72 16.78 28.50 -7.99
N ASP A 73 15.82 28.99 -8.78
CA ASP A 73 14.42 29.16 -8.37
C ASP A 73 13.76 27.82 -8.03
N ALA A 74 14.05 26.77 -8.80
CA ALA A 74 13.56 25.42 -8.50
C ALA A 74 14.08 24.92 -7.14
N LYS A 75 15.37 25.16 -6.83
CA LYS A 75 15.98 24.76 -5.56
C LYS A 75 15.41 25.53 -4.37
N GLU A 76 15.13 26.82 -4.51
CA GLU A 76 14.55 27.62 -3.43
C GLU A 76 13.10 27.20 -3.14
N HIS A 77 12.30 26.94 -4.18
CA HIS A 77 10.93 26.46 -4.01
C HIS A 77 10.88 25.07 -3.35
N LEU A 78 11.79 24.16 -3.73
CA LEU A 78 11.92 22.84 -3.09
C LEU A 78 12.37 22.95 -1.63
N LYS A 79 13.27 23.88 -1.30
CA LYS A 79 13.69 24.12 0.10
C LYS A 79 12.55 24.66 0.95
N GLY A 80 11.70 25.54 0.41
CA GLY A 80 10.52 26.03 1.13
C GLY A 80 9.57 24.90 1.51
N LEU A 81 9.29 24.00 0.56
CA LEU A 81 8.40 22.85 0.77
C LEU A 81 8.93 21.84 1.80
N ILE A 82 10.25 21.68 1.91
CA ILE A 82 10.87 20.76 2.88
C ILE A 82 10.82 21.31 4.31
N ASN A 83 10.76 22.64 4.48
CA ASN A 83 10.74 23.29 5.80
C ASN A 83 9.33 23.49 6.39
N GLU A 84 8.26 23.19 5.64
CA GLU A 84 6.86 23.22 6.10
C GLU A 84 6.33 21.84 6.57
N ILE A 85 7.19 20.81 6.59
CA ILE A 85 6.92 19.46 7.12
C ILE A 85 7.62 19.33 8.47
#